data_AF-A0AB37GG91-F1
#
_entry.id   AF-A0AB37GG91-F1
#
_cell.length_a   1.000
_cell.length_b   1.000
_cell.length_c   1.000
_cell.angle_alpha   90.00
_cell.angle_beta   90.00
_cell.angle_gamma   90.00
#
_symmetry.space_group_name_H-M   'P 1'
#
loop_
_entity.id
_entity.type
_entity.pdbx_description
1 polymer ?
#
loop_
_entity_poly.entity_id
_entity_poly.type
_entity_poly.pdbx_seq_one_letter_code
_entity_poly.pdbx_strand_id
1 'polypeptide(L)'
;MVRENATGDSRESEAELRPDSSEHLGLAGDTSGIEPVLAQKMLNFEKEWLKVARRGPRMAGARQEAIRRRFAEEFDNNTIRYHQVLSRLLDSPAAEAAEPVLVHRLRAVRDNQSS
;
A
#
# COMPACT_ATOMS: atom_id res chain seq x y z
N MET A 1 39.31 19.82 -53.32
CA MET A 1 39.15 18.37 -53.10
C MET A 1 38.44 18.19 -51.77
N VAL A 2 37.21 17.67 -51.81
CA VAL A 2 36.50 16.84 -50.80
C VAL A 2 36.44 17.38 -49.34
N ARG A 3 35.31 17.58 -48.65
CA ARG A 3 33.94 17.06 -48.76
C ARG A 3 32.92 18.04 -48.17
N GLU A 4 31.73 17.98 -48.75
CA GLU A 4 30.45 18.44 -48.23
C GLU A 4 30.06 17.71 -46.94
N ASN A 5 29.32 18.39 -46.06
CA ASN A 5 28.00 17.90 -45.61
C ASN A 5 27.25 18.99 -44.85
N ALA A 6 26.27 19.57 -45.55
CA ALA A 6 25.08 20.14 -44.92
C ALA A 6 23.94 19.11 -45.04
N THR A 7 22.96 19.24 -44.14
CA THR A 7 21.58 18.72 -44.23
C THR A 7 21.31 17.36 -43.61
N GLY A 8 20.27 17.34 -42.75
CA GLY A 8 19.23 16.33 -42.86
C GLY A 8 19.02 15.46 -41.63
N ASP A 9 18.02 15.86 -40.83
CA ASP A 9 16.85 15.04 -40.50
C ASP A 9 17.05 13.53 -40.29
N SER A 10 16.83 13.07 -39.06
CA SER A 10 16.05 11.88 -38.67
C SER A 10 16.32 11.63 -37.18
N ARG A 11 15.34 11.88 -36.31
CA ARG A 11 14.31 10.91 -35.89
C ARG A 11 14.93 9.71 -35.16
N GLU A 12 14.35 9.46 -33.97
CA GLU A 12 14.29 8.15 -33.32
C GLU A 12 15.65 7.72 -32.75
N SER A 13 15.82 7.22 -31.55
CA SER A 13 15.01 6.74 -30.44
C SER A 13 15.99 6.77 -29.25
N GLU A 14 15.61 6.81 -27.99
CA GLU A 14 15.01 5.71 -27.25
C GLU A 14 15.09 6.25 -25.81
N ALA A 15 13.99 6.65 -25.21
CA ALA A 15 13.37 5.87 -24.14
C ALA A 15 14.34 5.33 -23.05
N GLU A 16 15.38 6.08 -22.69
CA GLU A 16 16.18 5.77 -21.49
C GLU A 16 15.76 6.58 -20.27
N LEU A 17 14.47 6.88 -20.15
CA LEU A 17 13.86 6.82 -18.83
C LEU A 17 13.61 5.35 -18.57
N ARG A 18 14.60 4.66 -18.01
CA ARG A 18 14.30 3.50 -17.17
C ARG A 18 13.52 4.08 -15.99
N PRO A 19 12.19 3.90 -15.86
CA PRO A 19 11.57 4.19 -14.58
C PRO A 19 12.23 3.23 -13.60
N ASP A 20 12.91 3.81 -12.62
CA ASP A 20 13.36 3.09 -11.44
C ASP A 20 12.17 2.24 -10.97
N SER A 21 12.28 0.93 -11.14
CA SER A 21 11.13 0.01 -11.11
C SER A 21 10.70 -0.31 -9.67
N SER A 22 10.70 0.72 -8.82
CA SER A 22 10.29 0.68 -7.42
C SER A 22 9.65 1.99 -6.98
N GLU A 23 9.05 2.76 -7.90
CA GLU A 23 7.97 3.66 -7.51
C GLU A 23 6.82 2.77 -7.00
N HIS A 24 6.75 2.61 -5.67
CA HIS A 24 5.55 2.14 -4.97
C HIS A 24 4.48 3.21 -5.21
N LEU A 25 3.93 3.25 -6.42
CA LEU A 25 2.78 4.05 -6.77
C LEU A 25 1.69 3.59 -5.81
N GLY A 26 1.34 4.46 -4.85
CA GLY A 26 0.35 4.15 -3.83
C GLY A 26 -0.98 3.71 -4.44
N LEU A 27 -1.92 3.31 -3.57
CA LEU A 27 -3.24 2.85 -4.03
C LEU A 27 -3.87 3.83 -5.01
N ALA A 28 -4.20 3.34 -6.21
CA ALA A 28 -4.87 4.12 -7.22
C ALA A 28 -6.36 4.30 -6.88
N GLY A 29 -6.85 5.53 -6.94
CA GLY A 29 -8.27 5.87 -6.71
C GLY A 29 -8.52 6.53 -5.36
N ASP A 30 -9.79 6.54 -4.95
CA ASP A 30 -10.21 7.16 -3.68
C ASP A 30 -9.92 6.25 -2.48
N THR A 31 -8.91 6.64 -1.70
CA THR A 31 -8.46 6.01 -0.44
C THR A 31 -9.11 6.63 0.80
N SER A 32 -10.23 7.35 0.64
CA SER A 32 -10.99 8.02 1.71
C SER A 32 -10.16 9.02 2.52
N GLY A 33 -9.32 9.79 1.83
CA GLY A 33 -8.46 10.83 2.42
C GLY A 33 -7.21 10.29 3.13
N ILE A 34 -6.87 9.02 2.92
CA ILE A 34 -5.65 8.39 3.44
C ILE A 34 -4.57 8.49 2.36
N GLU A 35 -3.34 8.82 2.75
CA GLU A 35 -2.25 8.92 1.78
C GLU A 35 -2.07 7.57 1.03
N PRO A 36 -2.04 7.56 -0.32
CA PRO A 36 -2.03 6.33 -1.12
C PRO A 36 -0.92 5.33 -0.79
N VAL A 37 0.30 5.81 -0.50
CA VAL A 37 1.45 4.95 -0.17
C VAL A 37 1.25 4.32 1.21
N LEU A 38 0.81 5.09 2.20
CA LEU A 38 0.46 4.61 3.54
C LEU A 38 -0.67 3.58 3.48
N ALA A 39 -1.71 3.88 2.71
CA ALA A 39 -2.83 2.98 2.52
C ALA A 39 -2.36 1.62 1.95
N GLN A 40 -1.50 1.63 0.93
CA GLN A 40 -0.91 0.40 0.39
C GLN A 40 -0.05 -0.33 1.44
N LYS A 41 0.77 0.40 2.21
CA LYS A 41 1.61 -0.13 3.29
C LYS A 41 0.76 -0.82 4.37
N MET A 42 -0.38 -0.23 4.74
CA MET A 42 -1.33 -0.81 5.69
C MET A 42 -1.94 -2.11 5.17
N LEU A 43 -2.42 -2.14 3.92
CA LEU A 43 -2.98 -3.36 3.33
C LEU A 43 -1.93 -4.48 3.24
N ASN A 44 -0.71 -4.17 2.81
CA ASN A 44 0.38 -5.14 2.75
C ASN A 44 0.70 -5.72 4.13
N PHE A 45 0.76 -4.88 5.16
CA PHE A 45 0.95 -5.34 6.54
C PHE A 45 -0.17 -6.28 6.99
N GLU A 46 -1.43 -5.91 6.77
CA GLU A 46 -2.58 -6.72 7.18
C GLU A 46 -2.66 -8.06 6.44
N LYS A 47 -2.28 -8.07 5.16
CA LYS A 47 -2.17 -9.29 4.35
C LYS A 47 -1.18 -10.28 4.94
N GLU A 48 0.00 -9.81 5.33
CA GLU A 48 1.00 -10.64 6.00
C GLU A 48 0.53 -11.07 7.39
N TRP A 49 -0.13 -10.17 8.11
CA TRP A 49 -0.63 -10.46 9.45
C TRP A 49 -1.66 -11.59 9.46
N LEU A 50 -2.61 -11.60 8.51
CA LEU A 50 -3.61 -12.66 8.40
C LEU A 50 -3.02 -14.06 8.20
N LYS A 51 -1.84 -14.16 7.57
CA LYS A 51 -1.12 -15.44 7.42
C LYS A 51 -0.59 -15.94 8.77
N VAL A 52 -0.12 -15.02 9.60
CA VAL A 52 0.46 -15.32 10.93
C VAL A 52 -0.63 -15.53 11.98
N ALA A 53 -1.72 -14.78 11.93
CA ALA A 53 -2.82 -14.84 12.90
C ALA A 53 -3.44 -16.24 13.05
N ARG A 54 -3.40 -17.05 11.97
CA ARG A 54 -3.85 -18.46 11.98
C ARG A 54 -3.05 -19.36 12.94
N ARG A 55 -1.89 -18.92 13.43
CA ARG A 55 -1.01 -19.70 14.31
C ARG A 55 -1.41 -19.67 15.79
N GLY A 56 -2.35 -18.79 16.19
CA GLY A 56 -2.95 -18.79 17.53
C GLY A 56 -2.88 -17.44 18.29
N PRO A 57 -3.51 -17.37 19.48
CA PRO A 57 -3.80 -16.12 20.18
C PRO A 57 -2.56 -15.35 20.66
N ARG A 58 -1.42 -16.03 20.86
CA ARG A 58 -0.14 -15.36 21.20
C ARG A 58 0.29 -14.33 20.15
N MET A 59 -0.19 -14.47 18.92
CA MET A 59 0.13 -13.53 17.86
C MET A 59 -0.60 -12.19 18.05
N ALA A 60 -1.77 -12.14 18.70
CA ALA A 60 -2.52 -10.88 18.86
C ALA A 60 -1.70 -9.76 19.52
N GLY A 61 -0.94 -10.09 20.57
CA GLY A 61 -0.02 -9.13 21.21
C GLY A 61 1.15 -8.75 20.31
N ALA A 62 1.73 -9.71 19.58
CA ALA A 62 2.80 -9.44 18.62
C ALA A 62 2.33 -8.54 17.46
N ARG A 63 1.04 -8.57 17.10
CA ARG A 63 0.45 -7.66 16.10
C ARG A 63 0.57 -6.21 16.55
N GLN A 64 0.09 -5.93 17.77
CA GLN A 64 0.00 -4.57 18.28
C GLN A 64 1.40 -3.98 18.40
N GLU A 65 2.37 -4.78 18.86
CA GLU A 65 3.77 -4.38 18.89
C GLU A 65 4.33 -4.11 17.48
N ALA A 66 4.03 -4.97 16.51
CA ALA A 66 4.46 -4.75 15.12
C ALA A 66 3.82 -3.50 14.50
N ILE A 67 2.55 -3.22 14.79
CA ILE A 67 1.86 -2.00 14.37
C ILE A 67 2.58 -0.78 14.96
N ARG A 68 2.79 -0.76 16.29
CA ARG A 68 3.50 0.33 16.96
C ARG A 68 4.86 0.58 16.34
N ARG A 69 5.65 -0.46 16.08
CA ARG A 69 6.99 -0.31 15.50
C ARG A 69 6.99 0.16 14.04
N ARG A 70 6.11 -0.39 13.20
CA ARG A 70 6.13 -0.13 11.74
C ARG A 70 5.43 1.15 11.33
N PHE A 71 4.52 1.63 12.18
CA PHE A 71 3.69 2.80 11.89
C PHE A 71 3.74 3.86 13.02
N ALA A 72 4.82 3.88 13.81
CA ALA A 72 4.99 4.87 14.87
C ALA A 72 5.00 6.30 14.32
N GLU A 73 5.66 6.52 13.19
CA GLU A 73 5.84 7.83 12.57
C GLU A 73 4.53 8.35 11.97
N GLU A 74 3.71 7.47 11.39
CA GLU A 74 2.47 7.85 10.72
C GLU A 74 1.28 8.02 11.69
N PHE A 75 1.34 7.42 12.89
CA PHE A 75 0.24 7.46 13.87
C PHE A 75 0.66 7.91 15.27
N ASP A 76 1.81 8.58 15.44
CA ASP A 76 2.30 9.04 16.74
C ASP A 76 2.32 7.92 17.82
N ASN A 77 2.75 6.73 17.43
CA ASN A 77 2.75 5.51 18.26
C ASN A 77 1.35 5.12 18.82
N ASN A 78 0.27 5.56 18.17
CA ASN A 78 -1.11 5.31 18.59
C ASN A 78 -1.78 4.19 17.76
N THR A 79 -1.84 3.00 18.35
CA THR A 79 -2.49 1.82 17.72
C THR A 79 -4.01 2.00 17.53
N ILE A 80 -4.67 2.82 18.35
CA ILE A 80 -6.11 3.10 18.19
C ILE A 80 -6.32 3.91 16.91
N ARG A 81 -5.48 4.92 16.66
CA ARG A 81 -5.50 5.71 15.41
C ARG A 81 -5.27 4.81 14.20
N TYR A 82 -4.33 3.88 14.28
CA TYR A 82 -4.11 2.88 13.23
C TYR A 82 -5.40 2.13 12.89
N HIS A 83 -6.10 1.56 13.88
CA HIS A 83 -7.32 0.81 13.64
C HIS A 83 -8.48 1.68 13.11
N GLN A 84 -8.59 2.93 13.56
CA GLN A 84 -9.58 3.88 13.02
C GLN A 84 -9.32 4.22 11.55
N VAL A 85 -8.06 4.43 11.17
CA VAL A 85 -7.65 4.69 9.79
C VAL A 85 -7.85 3.45 8.94
N LEU A 86 -7.47 2.27 9.46
CA LEU A 86 -7.69 0.99 8.79
C LEU A 86 -9.17 0.76 8.50
N SER A 87 -10.06 0.97 9.47
CA SER A 87 -11.50 0.82 9.25
C SER A 87 -11.99 1.68 8.10
N ARG A 88 -11.58 2.96 8.04
CA ARG A 88 -11.92 3.87 6.93
C ARG A 88 -11.34 3.41 5.61
N LEU A 89 -10.08 2.96 5.60
CA LEU A 89 -9.42 2.43 4.41
C LEU A 89 -10.18 1.22 3.84
N LEU A 90 -10.62 0.32 4.72
CA LEU A 90 -11.37 -0.87 4.33
C LEU A 90 -12.72 -0.53 3.73
N ASP A 91 -13.28 0.65 3.96
CA ASP A 91 -14.53 1.10 3.35
C ASP A 91 -14.31 1.91 2.05
N SER A 92 -13.05 2.13 1.66
CA SER A 92 -12.67 2.90 0.46
C SER A 92 -12.73 2.06 -0.82
N PRO A 93 -13.15 2.65 -1.96
CA PRO A 93 -13.18 1.95 -3.25
C PRO A 93 -11.78 1.62 -3.77
N ALA A 94 -10.74 2.41 -3.45
CA ALA A 94 -9.37 2.10 -3.87
C ALA A 94 -8.84 0.82 -3.23
N ALA A 95 -9.09 0.62 -1.92
CA ALA A 95 -8.69 -0.60 -1.24
C ALA A 95 -9.38 -1.83 -1.83
N GLU A 96 -10.68 -1.71 -2.13
CA GLU A 96 -11.47 -2.79 -2.72
C GLU A 96 -11.05 -3.11 -4.16
N ALA A 97 -10.71 -2.11 -4.96
CA ALA A 97 -10.21 -2.30 -6.32
C ALA A 97 -8.84 -3.00 -6.35
N ALA A 98 -7.95 -2.69 -5.40
CA ALA A 98 -6.62 -3.26 -5.35
C ALA A 98 -6.59 -4.68 -4.77
N GLU A 99 -7.26 -4.93 -3.65
CA GLU A 99 -7.18 -6.19 -2.92
C GLU A 99 -8.57 -6.64 -2.41
N PRO A 100 -9.52 -6.97 -3.31
CA PRO A 100 -10.91 -7.23 -2.94
C PRO A 100 -11.03 -8.35 -1.90
N VAL A 101 -10.36 -9.49 -2.11
CA VAL A 101 -10.43 -10.64 -1.20
C VAL A 101 -9.87 -10.32 0.20
N LEU A 102 -8.81 -9.50 0.27
CA LEU A 102 -8.22 -9.08 1.54
C LEU A 102 -9.17 -8.17 2.30
N VAL A 103 -9.73 -7.16 1.64
CA VAL A 103 -10.65 -6.19 2.24
C VAL A 103 -11.87 -6.91 2.82
N HIS A 104 -12.48 -7.83 2.07
CA HIS A 104 -13.62 -8.63 2.54
C HIS A 104 -13.27 -9.47 3.78
N ARG A 105 -12.08 -10.09 3.79
CA ARG A 105 -11.62 -10.87 4.96
C ARG A 105 -11.38 -9.98 6.18
N LEU A 106 -10.78 -8.81 6.00
CA LEU A 106 -10.51 -7.88 7.10
C LEU A 106 -11.80 -7.29 7.67
N ARG A 107 -12.79 -6.96 6.83
CA ARG A 107 -14.14 -6.56 7.25
C ARG A 107 -14.78 -7.67 8.12
N ALA A 108 -14.75 -8.93 7.66
CA ALA A 108 -15.30 -10.05 8.44
C ALA A 108 -14.58 -10.26 9.79
N VAL A 109 -13.25 -10.13 9.82
CA VAL A 109 -12.47 -10.23 11.07
C VAL A 109 -12.83 -9.11 12.04
N ARG A 110 -13.03 -7.88 11.55
CA ARG A 110 -13.47 -6.74 12.37
C ARG A 110 -14.84 -7.02 12.98
N ASP A 111 -15.79 -7.49 12.19
CA ASP A 111 -17.17 -7.72 12.63
C ASP A 111 -17.24 -8.81 13.73
N ASN A 112 -16.36 -9.82 13.65
CA ASN A 112 -16.18 -10.83 14.69
C ASN A 112 -15.48 -10.30 15.97
N GLN A 113 -14.76 -9.18 15.91
CA GLN A 113 -14.14 -8.56 17.09
C GLN A 113 -15.07 -7.56 17.79
N SER A 114 -16.08 -7.05 17.10
CA SER A 114 -17.09 -6.14 17.63
C SER A 114 -18.34 -6.82 18.21
N SER A 115 -18.44 -8.15 18.12
CA SER A 115 -19.55 -8.95 18.68
C SER A 115 -19.25 -9.47 20.08
#